data_AF-X0T130-F1
#
_entry.id   AF-X0T130-F1
#
_cell.length_a   1.000
_cell.length_b   1.000
_cell.length_c   1.000
_cell.angle_alpha   90.00
_cell.angle_beta   90.00
_cell.angle_gamma   90.00
#
_symmetry.space_group_name_H-M   'P 1'
#
loop_
_entity.id
_entity.type
_entity.pdbx_description
1 polymer ?
#
loop_
_entity_poly.entity_id
_entity_poly.type
_entity_poly.pdbx_seq_one_letter_code
_entity_poly.pdbx_strand_id
1 'polypeptide(L)' 'MLRRDFLRVSGAAVLAAAVRPCFGVSQGQALGKPNIIYILADDMGYGDVTALNPESRIPTPHLDRLANE' A
#
# COMPACT_ATOMS: atom_id res chain seq x y z
N MET A 1 5.20 22.80 56.87
CA MET A 1 5.41 22.46 55.45
C MET A 1 6.87 22.08 55.28
N LEU A 2 7.15 20.80 55.04
CA LEU A 2 8.49 20.23 55.09
C LEU A 2 9.06 20.14 53.67
N ARG A 3 10.38 20.34 53.51
CA ARG A 3 11.12 20.27 52.22
C ARG A 3 10.82 19.01 51.38
N ARG A 4 10.26 17.97 51.99
CA ARG A 4 9.85 16.71 51.37
C ARG A 4 8.60 16.83 50.47
N ASP A 5 7.71 17.78 50.74
CA ASP A 5 6.49 17.97 49.96
C ASP A 5 6.77 18.76 48.68
N PHE A 6 7.75 19.66 48.72
CA PHE A 6 8.19 20.47 47.57
C PHE A 6 8.82 19.63 46.46
N LEU A 7 9.59 18.58 46.80
CA LEU A 7 10.17 17.65 45.80
C LEU A 7 9.10 16.79 45.10
N ARG A 8 7.95 16.54 45.74
CA ARG A 8 6.87 15.74 45.15
C ARG A 8 6.03 16.55 44.17
N VAL A 9 5.73 17.80 44.49
CA VAL A 9 4.90 18.68 43.65
C VAL A 9 5.65 19.15 42.40
N SER A 10 6.97 19.37 42.50
CA SER A 10 7.79 19.75 41.35
C SER A 10 8.05 18.62 40.35
N GLY A 11 8.10 17.36 40.81
CA GLY A 11 8.24 16.19 39.93
C GLY A 11 7.01 15.88 39.08
N ALA A 12 5.80 16.19 39.55
CA ALA A 12 4.56 15.92 38.83
C ALA A 12 4.23 16.97 37.75
N ALA A 13 4.74 18.21 37.88
CA ALA A 13 4.43 19.29 36.95
C ALA A 13 5.20 19.23 35.62
N VAL A 14 6.33 18.51 35.57
CA VAL A 14 7.13 18.38 34.33
C VAL A 14 6.55 17.32 33.37
N LEU A 15 5.71 16.41 33.86
CA LEU A 15 5.09 15.39 32.99
C LEU A 15 3.88 15.90 32.20
N ALA A 16 3.23 16.98 32.64
CA ALA A 16 2.01 17.50 32.01
C ALA A 16 2.26 18.46 30.83
N ALA A 17 3.46 19.05 30.72
CA ALA A 17 3.81 19.98 29.64
C ALA A 17 4.45 19.28 28.40
N ALA A 18 4.69 17.97 28.47
CA ALA A 18 5.21 17.19 27.34
C ALA A 18 4.12 16.58 26.45
N VAL A 19 2.84 16.70 26.82
CA VAL A 19 1.73 16.20 26.01
C VAL A 19 1.39 17.23 24.93
N ARG A 20 2.22 17.28 23.89
CA ARG A 20 1.80 17.79 22.58
C ARG A 20 0.67 16.87 22.09
N PRO A 21 -0.59 17.30 21.96
CA PRO A 21 -1.58 16.49 21.26
C PRO A 21 -1.31 16.71 19.77
N CYS A 22 -0.34 15.97 19.22
CA CYS A 22 -0.18 15.89 17.78
C CYS A 22 -1.22 14.90 17.24
N PHE A 23 -2.50 15.22 17.39
CA PHE A 23 -3.59 14.49 16.75
C PHE A 23 -3.97 15.21 15.46
N GLY A 24 -3.05 15.14 14.51
CA GLY A 24 -3.30 15.37 13.10
C GLY A 24 -3.16 14.05 12.35
N VAL A 25 -4.04 13.08 12.63
CA VAL A 25 -4.12 11.87 11.79
C VAL A 25 -4.82 12.29 10.49
N SER A 26 -4.02 12.63 9.48
CA SER A 26 -4.50 12.59 8.10
C SER A 26 -4.79 11.12 7.78
N GLN A 27 -6.08 10.75 7.77
CA GLN A 27 -6.49 9.45 7.26
C GLN A 27 -6.25 9.46 5.76
N GLY A 28 -5.06 9.02 5.34
CA GLY A 28 -4.82 8.62 3.97
C GLY A 28 -5.89 7.60 3.60
N GLN A 29 -6.68 7.89 2.58
CA GLN A 29 -7.62 6.95 1.99
C GLN A 29 -6.85 5.65 1.77
N ALA A 30 -7.22 4.58 2.47
CA ALA A 30 -6.63 3.27 2.24
C ALA A 30 -7.07 2.87 0.84
N LEU A 31 -6.22 3.16 -0.16
CA LEU A 31 -6.32 2.58 -1.48
C LEU A 31 -6.32 1.07 -1.23
N GLY A 32 -7.48 0.44 -1.43
CA GLY A 32 -7.66 -0.99 -1.21
C GLY A 32 -6.53 -1.74 -1.90
N LYS A 33 -6.07 -2.84 -1.30
CA LYS A 33 -5.01 -3.64 -1.92
C LYS A 33 -5.47 -4.04 -3.33
N PRO A 34 -4.64 -3.86 -4.37
CA PRO A 34 -5.02 -4.26 -5.71
C PRO A 34 -5.26 -5.78 -5.75
N ASN A 35 -6.18 -6.20 -6.60
CA ASN A 35 -6.37 -7.61 -6.90
C ASN A 35 -5.29 -8.05 -7.89
N ILE A 36 -4.60 -9.15 -7.59
CA ILE A 36 -3.61 -9.75 -8.50
C ILE A 36 -4.26 -10.98 -9.11
N ILE A 37 -4.37 -11.01 -10.43
CA ILE A 37 -4.90 -12.15 -11.19
C ILE A 37 -3.73 -12.78 -11.94
N TYR A 38 -3.46 -14.05 -11.67
CA TYR A 38 -2.44 -14.83 -12.37
C TYR A 38 -3.13 -15.79 -13.34
N ILE A 39 -2.85 -15.64 -14.64
CA ILE A 39 -3.38 -16.49 -15.71
C ILE A 39 -2.22 -17.35 -16.21
N LEU A 40 -2.29 -18.65 -15.97
CA LEU A 40 -1.34 -19.62 -16.48
C LEU A 40 -1.96 -20.33 -17.69
N ALA A 41 -1.31 -20.24 -18.83
CA ALA A 41 -1.65 -21.01 -20.02
C ALA A 41 -0.67 -22.19 -20.14
N ASP A 42 -1.21 -23.39 -20.32
CA ASP A 42 -0.43 -24.61 -20.54
C ASP A 42 -0.08 -24.74 -22.03
N ASP A 43 1.14 -25.19 -22.32
CA ASP A 43 1.70 -25.38 -23.67
C ASP A 43 1.58 -24.20 -24.66
N MET A 44 1.22 -22.99 -24.19
CA MET A 44 1.16 -21.81 -25.04
C MET A 44 2.56 -21.35 -25.43
N GLY A 45 2.85 -21.40 -26.72
CA GLY A 45 4.10 -20.90 -27.28
C GLY A 45 4.11 -19.37 -27.33
N TYR A 46 5.31 -18.78 -27.26
CA TYR A 46 5.48 -17.34 -27.40
C TYR A 46 4.91 -16.79 -28.72
N GLY A 47 4.99 -17.58 -29.80
CA GLY A 47 4.52 -17.20 -31.13
C GLY A 47 3.01 -17.32 -31.34
N ASP A 48 2.25 -17.80 -30.34
CA ASP A 48 0.80 -18.02 -30.46
C ASP A 48 -0.01 -16.75 -30.20
N VAL A 49 0.54 -15.79 -29.46
CA VAL A 49 -0.13 -14.51 -29.18
C VAL A 49 0.19 -13.52 -30.29
N THR A 50 -0.83 -12.97 -30.94
CA THR A 50 -0.66 -12.03 -32.07
C THR A 50 0.12 -10.78 -31.66
N ALA A 51 -0.08 -10.25 -30.45
CA ALA A 51 0.72 -9.15 -29.92
C ALA A 51 2.23 -9.45 -29.82
N LEU A 52 2.64 -10.71 -29.72
CA LEU A 52 4.04 -11.13 -29.64
C LEU A 52 4.60 -11.59 -31.01
N ASN A 53 3.72 -12.04 -31.91
CA ASN A 53 4.03 -12.46 -33.25
C ASN A 53 2.91 -12.05 -34.24
N PRO A 54 3.12 -11.02 -35.08
CA PRO A 54 2.11 -10.56 -36.05
C PRO A 54 1.65 -11.63 -37.04
N GLU A 55 2.50 -12.63 -37.32
CA GLU A 55 2.19 -13.76 -38.19
C GLU A 55 1.56 -14.95 -37.43
N SER A 56 1.14 -14.74 -36.17
CA SER A 56 0.44 -15.78 -35.40
C SER A 56 -0.82 -16.22 -36.13
N ARG A 57 -1.02 -17.53 -36.18
CA ARG A 57 -2.21 -18.15 -36.79
C ARG A 57 -3.41 -18.17 -35.86
N ILE A 58 -3.20 -17.96 -34.56
CA ILE A 58 -4.24 -18.04 -33.54
C ILE A 58 -4.68 -16.60 -33.22
N PRO A 59 -5.93 -16.22 -33.52
CA PRO A 59 -6.43 -14.89 -33.18
C PRO A 59 -6.63 -14.80 -31.65
N THR A 60 -5.92 -13.88 -31.00
CA THR A 60 -5.96 -13.69 -29.53
C THR A 60 -6.52 -12.31 -29.13
N PRO A 61 -7.72 -11.89 -29.58
CA PRO A 61 -8.17 -10.50 -29.51
C PRO A 61 -8.25 -9.92 -28.09
N HIS A 62 -8.52 -10.76 -27.07
CA HIS A 62 -8.55 -10.32 -25.68
C HIS A 62 -7.16 -10.12 -25.08
N LEU A 63 -6.20 -10.97 -25.43
CA LEU A 63 -4.79 -10.80 -25.02
C LEU A 63 -4.16 -9.63 -25.76
N ASP A 64 -4.50 -9.46 -27.05
CA ASP A 64 -4.02 -8.34 -27.86
C ASP A 64 -4.54 -7.00 -27.32
N ARG A 65 -5.80 -6.94 -26.89
CA ARG A 65 -6.31 -5.75 -26.18
C ARG A 65 -5.58 -5.53 -24.87
N LEU A 66 -5.41 -6.58 -24.05
CA LEU A 66 -4.73 -6.48 -22.75
C LEU A 66 -3.28 -5.99 -22.89
N ALA A 67 -2.60 -6.34 -23.98
CA ALA A 67 -1.24 -5.88 -24.27
C ALA A 67 -1.16 -4.38 -24.65
N ASN A 68 -2.28 -3.75 -25.02
CA ASN A 68 -2.36 -2.35 -25.43
C ASN A 68 -2.94 -1.40 -24.35
N GLU A 69 -3.37 -1.92 -23.20
CA GLU A 69 -3.83 -1.12 -22.03
C GLU A 69 -2.64 -0.68 -21.17
#